data_AF-A0A2Z5R1L2-F1
#
_entry.id   AF-A0A2Z5R1L2-F1
#
_cell.length_a   1.000
_cell.length_b   1.000
_cell.length_c   1.000
_cell.angle_alpha   90.00
_cell.angle_beta   90.00
_cell.angle_gamma   90.00
#
_symmetry.space_group_name_H-M   'P 1'
#
loop_
_entity.id
_entity.type
_entity.pdbx_description
1 polymer ?
#
loop_
_entity_poly.entity_id
_entity_poly.type
_entity_poly.pdbx_seq_one_letter_code
_entity_poly.pdbx_strand_id
1 'polypeptide(L)' 'MSEHNPKGTNSNTPASNSPLADALWAALGTVEDPELRRPITELGMVERAQAVSEDDGGYVADVKILLTIEGCP' A
#
# COMPACT_ATOMS: atom_id res chain seq x y z
N MET A 1 -3.75 -9.22 -48.28
CA MET A 1 -2.87 -8.32 -47.53
C MET A 1 -3.01 -8.67 -46.06
N SER A 2 -1.98 -9.30 -45.50
CA SER A 2 -1.90 -9.63 -44.08
C SER A 2 -1.17 -8.50 -43.38
N GLU A 3 -1.85 -7.71 -42.58
CA GLU A 3 -1.20 -6.76 -41.68
C GLU A 3 -1.33 -7.27 -40.24
N HIS A 4 -0.17 -7.65 -39.69
CA HIS A 4 0.09 -7.72 -38.27
C HIS A 4 -0.12 -6.33 -37.64
N ASN A 5 -0.76 -6.26 -36.47
CA ASN A 5 -0.30 -5.33 -35.45
C ASN A 5 -0.45 -5.96 -34.05
N PRO A 6 0.67 -6.33 -33.41
CA PRO A 6 0.70 -6.81 -32.04
C PRO A 6 0.82 -5.61 -31.10
N LYS A 7 -0.05 -5.48 -30.10
CA LYS A 7 0.32 -4.87 -28.82
C LYS A 7 -0.67 -5.29 -27.74
N GLY A 8 -0.37 -6.43 -27.12
CA GLY A 8 -0.75 -6.63 -25.73
C GLY A 8 0.01 -5.59 -24.90
N THR A 9 -0.70 -4.58 -24.40
CA THR A 9 -0.16 -3.69 -23.38
C THR A 9 -0.22 -4.42 -22.06
N ASN A 10 0.85 -5.14 -21.75
CA ASN A 10 1.18 -5.59 -20.41
C ASN A 10 1.54 -4.37 -19.56
N SER A 11 0.52 -3.68 -19.06
CA SER A 11 0.63 -2.60 -18.08
C SER A 11 1.03 -3.16 -16.72
N ASN A 12 2.27 -3.65 -16.60
CA ASN A 12 2.88 -3.91 -15.31
C ASN A 12 3.78 -2.71 -14.97
N THR A 13 3.18 -1.67 -14.41
CA THR A 13 3.90 -0.50 -13.87
C THR A 13 3.15 -0.03 -12.63
N PRO A 14 3.60 -0.35 -11.41
CA PRO A 14 3.05 0.25 -10.20
C PRO A 14 3.68 1.64 -10.05
N ALA A 15 3.16 2.63 -10.77
CA ALA A 15 3.46 4.03 -10.49
C ALA A 15 2.44 4.54 -9.46
N SER A 16 2.66 4.20 -8.19
CA SER A 16 1.92 4.76 -7.06
C SER A 16 2.40 6.19 -6.76
N ASN A 17 2.32 7.09 -7.74
CA ASN A 17 2.74 8.50 -7.59
C ASN A 17 1.58 9.37 -7.08
N SER A 18 0.93 8.93 -6.00
CA SER A 18 -0.14 9.69 -5.37
C SER A 18 0.40 10.36 -4.10
N PRO A 19 0.34 11.70 -3.97
CA PRO A 19 0.73 12.39 -2.73
C PRO A 19 0.04 11.84 -1.49
N LEU A 20 -1.18 11.31 -1.66
CA LEU A 20 -1.93 10.66 -0.59
C LEU A 20 -1.35 9.29 -0.21
N ALA A 21 -0.83 8.53 -1.18
CA ALA A 21 -0.13 7.28 -0.89
C ALA A 21 1.18 7.55 -0.14
N ASP A 22 1.93 8.58 -0.54
CA ASP A 22 3.15 8.98 0.18
C ASP A 22 2.84 9.44 1.61
N ALA A 23 1.77 10.23 1.79
CA ALA A 23 1.32 10.66 3.11
C ALA A 23 0.88 9.48 4.00
N LEU A 24 0.21 8.48 3.41
CA LEU A 24 -0.19 7.25 4.12
C LEU A 24 1.04 6.46 4.59
N TRP A 25 2.03 6.25 3.71
CA TRP A 25 3.27 5.55 4.08
C TRP A 25 4.09 6.31 5.12
N ALA A 26 4.15 7.64 5.01
CA ALA A 26 4.82 8.48 6.01
C ALA A 26 4.14 8.36 7.39
N ALA A 27 2.80 8.38 7.44
CA ALA A 27 2.05 8.20 8.68
C ALA A 27 2.24 6.80 9.29
N LEU A 28 2.23 5.75 8.47
CA LEU A 28 2.52 4.40 8.94
C LEU A 28 3.96 4.26 9.47
N GLY A 29 4.91 5.01 8.91
CA GLY A 29 6.29 5.07 9.39
C GLY A 29 6.46 5.66 10.79
N THR A 30 5.46 6.37 11.34
CA THR A 30 5.50 6.86 12.73
C THR A 30 4.93 5.88 13.74
N VAL A 31 4.37 4.75 13.29
CA VAL A 31 3.79 3.73 14.18
C VAL A 31 4.90 2.76 14.59
N GLU A 32 5.32 2.85 15.85
CA GLU A 32 6.32 1.94 16.44
C GLU A 32 5.65 0.67 16.98
N ASP A 33 6.25 -0.48 16.70
CA ASP A 33 5.93 -1.73 17.40
C ASP A 33 6.38 -1.62 18.87
N PRO A 34 5.50 -1.85 19.86
CA PRO A 34 5.81 -1.61 21.28
C PRO A 34 6.89 -2.56 21.83
N GLU A 35 7.02 -3.75 21.25
CA GLU A 35 7.95 -4.78 21.71
C GLU A 35 9.35 -4.57 21.12
N LEU A 36 9.43 -4.27 19.82
CA LEU A 36 10.68 -4.12 19.09
C LEU A 36 11.18 -2.68 19.01
N ARG A 37 10.34 -1.70 19.35
CA ARG A 37 10.62 -0.24 19.30
C ARG A 37 11.19 0.20 17.96
N ARG A 38 10.55 -0.28 16.90
CA ARG A 38 10.90 0.04 15.51
C ARG A 38 9.62 0.29 14.71
N PRO A 39 9.67 1.11 13.66
CA PRO A 39 8.52 1.34 12.80
C PRO A 39 7.99 0.04 12.18
N ILE A 40 6.66 -0.16 12.18
CA ILE A 40 6.02 -1.35 11.58
C ILE A 40 6.33 -1.49 10.08
N THR A 41 6.65 -0.39 9.41
CA THR A 41 7.07 -0.35 8.00
C THR A 41 8.46 -0.94 7.79
N GLU A 42 9.34 -0.87 8.78
CA GLU A 42 10.69 -1.46 8.72
C GLU A 42 10.73 -2.92 9.16
N LEU A 43 9.70 -3.36 9.88
CA LEU A 43 9.58 -4.73 10.37
C LEU A 43 8.97 -5.69 9.34
N GLY A 44 8.62 -5.18 8.15
CA GLY A 44 7.92 -5.96 7.13
C GLY A 44 6.49 -6.34 7.54
N MET A 45 5.91 -5.63 8.51
CA MET A 45 4.55 -5.89 8.99
C MET A 45 3.48 -5.31 8.07
N VAL A 46 3.78 -4.29 7.26
CA VAL A 46 2.83 -3.71 6.31
C VAL A 46 2.90 -4.44 4.98
N GLU A 47 1.96 -5.34 4.70
CA GLU A 47 1.88 -6.05 3.40
C GLU A 47 1.33 -5.12 2.31
N ARG A 48 0.36 -4.27 2.67
CA ARG A 48 -0.34 -3.40 1.73
C ARG A 48 -0.82 -2.14 2.44
N ALA A 49 -0.65 -1.00 1.80
CA ALA A 49 -1.23 0.27 2.23
C ALA A 49 -1.63 1.08 0.99
N GLN A 50 -2.91 1.40 0.88
CA GLN A 50 -3.45 2.15 -0.25
C GLN A 50 -4.62 3.04 0.18
N ALA A 51 -4.74 4.21 -0.45
CA ALA A 51 -5.94 5.02 -0.34
C ALA A 51 -6.93 4.62 -1.44
N VAL A 52 -8.16 4.33 -1.05
CA VAL A 52 -9.27 3.97 -1.94
C VAL A 52 -10.27 5.11 -1.94
N SER A 53 -10.59 5.64 -3.12
CA SER A 53 -11.61 6.68 -3.26
C SER A 53 -12.99 6.13 -2.98
N GLU A 54 -13.83 6.92 -2.31
CA GLU A 54 -15.25 6.62 -2.10
C GLU A 54 -16.14 7.44 -3.06
N ASP A 55 -17.37 6.99 -3.25
CA ASP A 55 -18.33 7.61 -4.17
C ASP A 55 -18.76 9.02 -3.74
N ASP A 56 -18.60 9.36 -2.46
CA ASP A 56 -18.89 10.67 -1.89
C ASP A 56 -17.73 11.69 -2.05
N GLY A 57 -16.63 11.27 -2.67
CA GLY A 57 -15.41 12.07 -2.84
C GLY A 57 -14.42 11.98 -1.67
N GLY A 58 -14.69 11.12 -0.68
CA GLY A 58 -13.77 10.78 0.41
C GLY A 58 -12.70 9.75 0.02
N TYR A 59 -11.83 9.42 0.98
CA TYR A 59 -10.83 8.36 0.85
C TYR A 59 -10.80 7.49 2.10
N VAL A 60 -10.72 6.17 1.90
CA VAL A 60 -10.47 5.18 2.94
C VAL A 60 -9.06 4.63 2.79
N ALA A 61 -8.30 4.61 3.89
CA ALA A 61 -7.03 3.91 3.94
C ALA A 61 -7.27 2.41 4.16
N ASP A 62 -6.97 1.60 3.16
CA ASP A 62 -6.96 0.14 3.26
C ASP A 62 -5.52 -0.33 3.52
N VAL A 63 -5.32 -0.90 4.72
CA VAL A 63 -4.01 -1.34 5.20
C VAL A 63 -4.09 -2.80 5.66
N LYS A 64 -3.19 -3.65 5.17
CA LYS A 64 -3.06 -5.05 5.58
C LYS A 64 -1.78 -5.22 6.40
N ILE A 65 -1.94 -5.66 7.65
CA ILE A 65 -0.84 -5.88 8.59
C ILE A 65 -0.63 -7.38 8.83
N LEU A 66 0.62 -7.82 8.75
CA LEU A 66 1.09 -9.17 9.08
C LEU A 66 1.47 -9.20 10.56
N LEU A 67 0.55 -9.66 11.40
CA LEU A 67 0.82 -9.83 12.83
C LEU A 67 1.75 -11.03 13.04
N THR A 68 2.80 -10.84 13.83
CA THR A 68 3.75 -11.90 14.19
C THR A 68 3.21 -12.81 15.30
N ILE A 69 2.19 -12.36 16.04
CA ILE A 69 1.49 -13.15 17.06
C ILE A 69 -0.02 -12.88 16.99
N GLU A 70 -0.80 -13.94 17.19
CA GLU A 70 -2.25 -13.86 17.35
C GLU A 70 -2.60 -13.28 18.73
N GLY A 71 -3.15 -12.07 18.74
CA GLY A 71 -3.63 -11.42 19.98
C GLY A 71 -2.88 -10.17 20.45
N CYS A 72 -2.21 -9.43 19.57
CA CYS A 72 -1.87 -8.03 19.90
C CYS A 72 -3.19 -7.27 20.17
N PRO A 73 -3.44 -6.80 21.41
CA PRO A 73 -4.71 -6.17 21.80
C PRO A 73 -4.91 -4.78 21.21
#